data_AF-A0A179UQC0-F1
#
_entry.id   AF-A0A179UQC0-F1
#
_cell.length_a   1.000
_cell.length_b   1.000
_cell.length_c   1.000
_cell.angle_alpha   90.00
_cell.angle_beta   90.00
_cell.angle_gamma   90.00
#
_symmetry.space_group_name_H-M   'P 1'
#
loop_
_entity.id
_entity.type
_entity.pdbx_description
1 polymer ?
#
loop_
_entity_poly.entity_id
_entity_poly.type
_entity_poly.pdbx_seq_one_letter_code
_entity_poly.pdbx_strand_id
1 'polypeptide(L)'
;MHWLLSLLQILADIRADSNRDGRVDLDGDIDIPHKLNHLDHAGAIFLANIGDTDRRCSKLALNGSPPSNEKLAACNDASDNIQRSPQYMAPLRTVPISCLSPSAYGTVSVEDATLQQGLNLGLDARDTRRPGGWDGRVTVRFTVHDRGKMSADSVKLRVAPILTYHHSHSVHQILTTAGNNTFNLFQAKFVSAFDAALAEMNVNSPLFKFNASDDIWAQNFFEPGYTSMPSPDGPVTLRIMIRSAQDSRVAGRQVFEYLRAAGTGAVQHLGGARDEPYILEYLQAQEIQDPLLVDVDWLAVGHVDEMLQFLPANNSLGWVMLVPDPQEGLAILRHAQSAGHGKTGAFSRQNDTEGNPSDLFGIPWGLRGVPSYTIDELLLQNELIEANANFSERIKATVDVLKCKTGIKDADNTVYLRFSALG
;
A
#
# COMPACT_ATOMS: atom_id res chain seq x y z
N MET A 1 54.79 43.74 -16.45
CA MET A 1 54.22 42.46 -15.95
C MET A 1 53.05 42.77 -15.03
N HIS A 2 51.88 43.05 -15.59
CA HIS A 2 50.62 42.96 -14.85
C HIS A 2 50.20 41.49 -14.91
N TRP A 3 50.36 40.78 -13.80
CA TRP A 3 49.89 39.42 -13.68
C TRP A 3 48.36 39.45 -13.71
N LEU A 4 47.77 38.80 -14.73
CA LEU A 4 46.39 38.32 -14.67
C LEU A 4 46.30 37.36 -13.47
N LEU A 5 45.94 37.90 -12.31
CA LEU A 5 45.34 37.10 -11.24
C LEU A 5 43.99 36.63 -11.78
N SER A 6 44.00 35.45 -12.41
CA SER A 6 42.80 34.64 -12.53
C SER A 6 42.25 34.47 -11.12
N LEU A 7 41.18 35.21 -10.80
CA LEU A 7 40.36 34.97 -9.63
C LEU A 7 39.67 33.63 -9.86
N LEU A 8 40.37 32.53 -9.59
CA LEU A 8 39.75 31.22 -9.46
C LEU A 8 38.66 31.36 -8.37
N GLN A 9 37.42 31.31 -8.83
CA GLN A 9 36.22 31.35 -8.02
C GLN A 9 35.93 29.91 -7.63
N ILE A 10 35.83 29.66 -6.32
CA ILE A 10 35.37 28.37 -5.80
C ILE A 10 33.90 28.27 -6.17
N LEU A 11 33.51 27.18 -6.83
CA LEU A 11 32.12 26.89 -7.17
C LEU A 11 31.73 25.58 -6.48
N ALA A 12 30.87 25.69 -5.48
CA ALA A 12 30.22 24.53 -4.88
C ALA A 12 29.23 23.94 -5.88
N ASP A 13 29.25 22.62 -6.05
CA ASP A 13 28.28 21.92 -6.90
C ASP A 13 27.89 20.58 -6.28
N ILE A 14 26.61 20.43 -5.95
CA ILE A 14 25.98 19.19 -5.49
C ILE A 14 25.00 18.65 -6.53
N ARG A 15 25.08 17.37 -6.87
CA ARG A 15 24.25 16.69 -7.88
C ARG A 15 23.42 15.58 -7.23
N ALA A 16 22.24 15.36 -7.81
CA ALA A 16 21.35 14.24 -7.53
C ALA A 16 20.64 13.88 -8.84
N ASP A 17 20.13 12.66 -8.94
CA ASP A 17 19.35 12.14 -10.07
C ASP A 17 18.01 12.90 -10.19
N SER A 18 18.08 14.09 -10.80
CA SER A 18 17.01 15.07 -10.82
C SER A 18 16.15 14.94 -12.08
N ASN A 19 16.70 14.31 -13.12
CA ASN A 19 15.98 13.88 -14.32
C ASN A 19 15.34 12.49 -14.16
N ARG A 20 15.68 11.74 -13.10
CA ARG A 20 15.11 10.44 -12.72
C ARG A 20 15.47 9.31 -13.69
N ASP A 21 16.67 9.35 -14.25
CA ASP A 21 17.22 8.28 -15.10
C ASP A 21 17.98 7.19 -14.30
N GLY A 22 18.09 7.37 -12.99
CA GLY A 22 18.75 6.44 -12.07
C GLY A 22 20.23 6.73 -11.86
N ARG A 23 20.81 7.74 -12.51
CA ARG A 23 22.23 8.09 -12.40
C ARG A 23 22.39 9.53 -11.91
N VAL A 24 23.50 9.78 -11.21
CA VAL A 24 23.91 11.16 -10.87
C VAL A 24 24.98 11.57 -11.87
N ASP A 25 24.67 12.53 -12.73
CA ASP A 25 25.58 13.05 -13.74
C ASP A 25 26.54 14.08 -13.12
N LEU A 26 27.83 13.77 -13.19
CA LEU A 26 28.91 14.65 -12.74
C LEU A 26 29.68 15.30 -13.90
N ASP A 27 29.59 14.72 -15.10
CA ASP A 27 30.40 15.10 -16.25
C ASP A 27 29.63 15.99 -17.24
N GLY A 28 28.30 15.83 -17.29
CA GLY A 28 27.39 16.62 -18.10
C GLY A 28 26.48 17.54 -17.29
N ASP A 29 25.37 17.94 -17.91
CA ASP A 29 24.42 18.91 -17.39
C ASP A 29 22.99 18.38 -17.27
N ILE A 30 22.75 17.08 -17.46
CA ILE A 30 21.37 16.54 -17.60
C ILE A 30 20.56 16.63 -16.30
N ASP A 31 21.23 16.63 -15.15
CA ASP A 31 20.60 16.81 -13.84
C ASP A 31 20.34 18.28 -13.47
N ILE A 32 21.06 19.23 -14.09
CA ILE A 32 21.05 20.65 -13.70
C ILE A 32 19.67 21.30 -13.87
N PRO A 33 18.95 21.12 -15.00
CA PRO A 33 17.67 21.80 -15.24
C PRO A 33 16.61 21.48 -14.18
N HIS A 34 16.70 20.30 -13.56
CA HIS A 34 15.68 19.78 -12.65
C HIS A 34 16.10 19.81 -11.17
N LYS A 35 17.38 20.07 -10.90
CA LYS A 35 18.00 20.04 -9.57
C LYS A 35 17.31 20.87 -8.48
N LEU A 36 16.74 22.01 -8.84
CA LEU A 36 16.04 22.92 -7.90
C LEU A 36 14.51 22.80 -7.98
N ASN A 37 14.01 21.77 -8.65
CA ASN A 37 12.60 21.59 -8.92
C ASN A 37 11.92 20.69 -7.84
N HIS A 38 10.62 20.89 -7.69
CA HIS A 38 9.73 20.10 -6.83
C HIS A 38 8.53 19.49 -7.60
N LEU A 39 8.47 19.71 -8.91
CA LEU A 39 7.39 19.24 -9.79
C LEU A 39 7.29 17.71 -9.81
N ASP A 40 6.12 17.21 -10.18
CA ASP A 40 5.87 15.77 -10.20
C ASP A 40 6.71 14.98 -11.19
N HIS A 41 7.32 15.64 -12.18
CA HIS A 41 8.18 15.04 -13.20
C HIS A 41 9.65 15.47 -13.10
N ALA A 42 10.04 16.27 -12.11
CA ALA A 42 11.40 16.82 -12.01
C ALA A 42 11.87 16.94 -10.54
N GLY A 43 13.17 16.80 -10.32
CA GLY A 43 13.78 16.77 -8.99
C GLY A 43 13.89 15.36 -8.45
N ALA A 44 14.92 15.13 -7.63
CA ALA A 44 15.32 13.80 -7.21
C ALA A 44 14.36 13.17 -6.20
N ILE A 45 14.33 11.84 -6.18
CA ILE A 45 13.49 11.02 -5.30
C ILE A 45 14.38 10.23 -4.35
N PHE A 46 13.94 10.07 -3.09
CA PHE A 46 14.59 9.21 -2.11
C PHE A 46 13.57 8.40 -1.32
N LEU A 47 13.99 7.30 -0.71
CA LEU A 47 13.08 6.43 0.04
C LEU A 47 13.09 6.76 1.53
N ALA A 48 11.95 6.52 2.18
CA ALA A 48 11.92 6.32 3.62
C ALA A 48 12.50 4.93 3.93
N ASN A 49 13.61 4.86 4.66
CA ASN A 49 14.29 3.60 4.97
C ASN A 49 13.66 2.94 6.20
N ILE A 50 12.38 2.61 6.06
CA ILE A 50 11.51 2.14 7.14
C ILE A 50 11.40 0.61 7.21
N GLY A 51 12.41 -0.09 6.69
CA GLY A 51 12.61 -1.54 6.85
C GLY A 51 13.08 -1.92 8.25
N ASP A 52 13.39 -3.20 8.45
CA ASP A 52 13.94 -3.76 9.69
C ASP A 52 15.01 -4.83 9.39
N THR A 53 16.22 -4.37 9.08
CA THR A 53 17.38 -5.21 8.82
C THR A 53 17.69 -6.08 10.05
N ASP A 54 18.01 -7.35 9.79
CA ASP A 54 18.20 -8.40 10.80
C ASP A 54 17.01 -8.60 11.76
N ARG A 55 15.85 -8.02 11.45
CA ARG A 55 14.65 -8.08 12.27
C ARG A 55 14.85 -7.52 13.68
N ARG A 56 15.70 -6.50 13.84
CA ARG A 56 16.06 -5.92 15.15
C ARG A 56 14.84 -5.42 15.92
N CYS A 57 14.00 -4.63 15.26
CA CYS A 57 12.80 -4.07 15.87
C CYS A 57 11.77 -5.15 16.17
N SER A 58 11.61 -6.11 15.27
CA SER A 58 10.73 -7.27 15.46
C SER A 58 11.14 -8.10 16.68
N LYS A 59 12.43 -8.43 16.80
CA LYS A 59 12.99 -9.18 17.93
C LYS A 59 12.79 -8.43 19.25
N LEU A 60 12.93 -7.11 19.25
CA LEU A 60 12.67 -6.28 20.43
C LEU A 60 11.18 -6.27 20.80
N ALA A 61 10.29 -6.15 19.81
CA ALA A 61 8.85 -6.13 20.02
C ALA A 61 8.30 -7.45 20.57
N LEU A 62 8.91 -8.57 20.16
CA LEU A 62 8.52 -9.93 20.57
C LEU A 62 9.21 -10.40 21.86
N ASN A 63 10.14 -9.61 22.41
CA ASN A 63 10.87 -9.97 23.62
C ASN A 63 10.43 -9.10 24.81
N GLY A 64 9.79 -9.71 25.81
CA GLY A 64 9.33 -9.02 27.01
C GLY A 64 7.96 -8.38 26.84
N SER A 65 7.76 -7.21 27.45
CA SER A 65 6.49 -6.49 27.39
C SER A 65 6.29 -5.82 26.03
N PRO A 66 5.14 -6.04 25.35
CA PRO A 66 4.88 -5.44 24.05
C PRO A 66 5.00 -3.91 24.10
N PRO A 67 5.72 -3.27 23.14
CA PRO A 67 5.80 -1.82 23.08
C PRO A 67 4.45 -1.21 22.66
N SER A 68 4.26 0.08 22.98
CA SER A 68 3.11 0.84 22.46
C SER A 68 3.12 0.88 20.92
N ASN A 69 1.97 1.18 20.32
CA ASN A 69 1.83 1.24 18.86
C ASN A 69 2.79 2.29 18.26
N GLU A 70 3.00 3.41 18.94
CA GLU A 70 3.90 4.49 18.50
C GLU A 70 5.36 4.03 18.51
N LYS A 71 5.79 3.36 19.60
CA LYS A 71 7.15 2.82 19.71
C LYS A 71 7.42 1.71 18.69
N LEU A 72 6.42 0.86 18.44
CA LEU A 72 6.52 -0.22 17.46
C LEU A 72 6.73 0.32 16.04
N ALA A 73 5.95 1.33 15.66
CA ALA A 73 6.06 2.00 14.36
C ALA A 73 7.36 2.79 14.20
N ALA A 74 7.82 3.48 15.26
CA ALA A 74 9.00 4.33 15.23
C ALA A 74 10.34 3.57 15.12
N CYS A 75 10.40 2.29 15.50
CA CYS A 75 11.61 1.49 15.36
C CYS A 75 11.76 1.00 13.91
N ASN A 76 12.79 1.40 13.18
CA ASN A 76 13.08 0.96 11.81
C ASN A 76 14.58 1.16 11.47
N ASP A 77 15.00 0.86 10.24
CA ASP A 77 16.41 0.97 9.85
C ASP A 77 17.00 2.40 9.98
N ALA A 78 16.18 3.42 9.77
CA ALA A 78 16.54 4.84 9.92
C ALA A 78 16.22 5.44 11.30
N SER A 79 15.80 4.63 12.28
CA SER A 79 15.41 5.13 13.62
C SER A 79 16.56 5.66 14.47
N ASP A 80 17.81 5.38 14.08
CA ASP A 80 19.03 5.90 14.71
C ASP A 80 20.03 6.37 13.64
N ASN A 81 21.31 6.51 14.00
CA ASN A 81 22.36 7.00 13.10
C ASN A 81 23.24 5.87 12.52
N ILE A 82 22.83 4.60 12.65
CA ILE A 82 23.54 3.45 12.09
C ILE A 82 22.92 3.10 10.74
N GLN A 83 23.74 3.19 9.69
CA GLN A 83 23.38 2.80 8.33
C GLN A 83 23.18 1.27 8.27
N ARG A 84 22.03 0.79 7.77
CA ARG A 84 21.70 -0.65 7.69
C ARG A 84 21.34 -1.15 6.29
N SER A 85 20.62 -0.34 5.51
CA SER A 85 20.13 -0.71 4.16
C SER A 85 20.56 0.33 3.12
N PRO A 86 21.82 0.33 2.66
CA PRO A 86 22.37 1.41 1.83
C PRO A 86 21.76 1.44 0.44
N GLN A 87 21.21 0.32 -0.02
CA GLN A 87 20.49 0.20 -1.28
C GLN A 87 19.25 1.10 -1.38
N TYR A 88 18.68 1.57 -0.25
CA TYR A 88 17.52 2.47 -0.24
C TYR A 88 17.89 3.95 -0.10
N MET A 89 19.18 4.29 -0.09
CA MET A 89 19.62 5.68 -0.03
C MET A 89 19.71 6.28 -1.43
N ALA A 90 19.16 7.48 -1.62
CA ALA A 90 19.37 8.24 -2.84
C ALA A 90 20.81 8.74 -2.91
N PRO A 91 21.54 8.52 -4.02
CA PRO A 91 22.88 9.02 -4.18
C PRO A 91 22.87 10.55 -4.35
N LEU A 92 23.75 11.20 -3.59
CA LEU A 92 24.08 12.61 -3.71
C LEU A 92 25.59 12.71 -3.92
N ARG A 93 26.04 13.54 -4.85
CA ARG A 93 27.47 13.65 -5.16
C ARG A 93 27.89 15.10 -5.30
N THR A 94 29.12 15.44 -4.92
CA THR A 94 29.68 16.76 -5.25
C THR A 94 30.66 16.65 -6.39
N VAL A 95 30.67 17.66 -7.27
CA VAL A 95 31.63 17.72 -8.38
C VAL A 95 33.00 18.10 -7.82
N PRO A 96 34.10 17.42 -8.20
CA PRO A 96 35.45 17.78 -7.75
C PRO A 96 35.82 19.23 -8.10
N ILE A 97 36.41 19.96 -7.13
CA ILE A 97 36.84 21.35 -7.32
C ILE A 97 38.38 21.38 -7.38
N SER A 98 38.93 21.46 -8.59
CA SER A 98 40.37 21.29 -8.86
C SER A 98 41.28 22.37 -8.27
N CYS A 99 40.74 23.52 -7.86
CA CYS A 99 41.51 24.67 -7.38
C CYS A 99 41.46 24.89 -5.86
N LEU A 100 40.95 23.92 -5.08
CA LEU A 100 40.87 24.04 -3.63
C LEU A 100 42.25 23.97 -2.96
N SER A 101 42.42 24.73 -1.87
CA SER A 101 43.59 24.57 -1.01
C SER A 101 43.51 23.33 -0.11
N PRO A 102 44.62 22.84 0.46
CA PRO A 102 44.61 21.75 1.46
C PRO A 102 43.87 22.06 2.75
N SER A 103 43.59 23.35 3.03
CA SER A 103 42.81 23.79 4.20
C SER A 103 41.33 24.05 3.88
N ALA A 104 40.90 23.79 2.64
CA ALA A 104 39.50 23.94 2.25
C ALA A 104 38.64 22.94 3.01
N TYR A 105 37.46 23.39 3.48
CA TYR A 105 36.47 22.51 4.08
C TYR A 105 35.08 22.87 3.55
N GLY A 106 34.22 21.87 3.44
CA GLY A 106 32.83 22.03 3.04
C GLY A 106 31.95 21.42 4.11
N THR A 107 30.83 22.05 4.39
CA THR A 107 29.85 21.51 5.34
C THR A 107 28.69 20.92 4.54
N VAL A 108 28.64 19.60 4.51
CA VAL A 108 27.40 18.81 4.64
C VAL A 108 27.57 18.17 6.01
N SER A 109 26.75 18.44 7.01
CA SER A 109 27.16 18.14 8.39
C SER A 109 27.16 16.64 8.72
N VAL A 110 28.31 16.02 8.41
CA VAL A 110 28.97 14.79 8.90
C VAL A 110 30.48 15.14 8.88
N GLU A 111 31.25 14.83 9.94
CA GLU A 111 32.61 15.36 10.20
C GLU A 111 33.72 14.58 9.43
N ASP A 112 34.27 15.09 8.30
CA ASP A 112 35.60 14.69 7.76
C ASP A 112 36.16 15.64 6.65
N ALA A 113 37.48 15.57 6.39
CA ALA A 113 38.32 16.48 5.59
C ALA A 113 38.61 16.03 4.12
N THR A 114 37.65 15.41 3.43
CA THR A 114 37.86 14.77 2.10
C THR A 114 37.41 15.61 0.88
N LEU A 115 37.13 16.90 1.05
CA LEU A 115 36.43 17.74 0.06
C LEU A 115 37.05 17.79 -1.35
N GLN A 116 38.38 17.72 -1.47
CA GLN A 116 39.07 17.88 -2.76
C GLN A 116 38.72 16.81 -3.81
N GLN A 117 38.31 15.61 -3.36
CA GLN A 117 37.98 14.49 -4.23
C GLN A 117 36.50 14.45 -4.60
N GLY A 118 35.70 15.39 -4.09
CA GLY A 118 34.25 15.28 -4.05
C GLY A 118 33.77 14.34 -2.95
N LEU A 119 32.48 14.41 -2.64
CA LEU A 119 31.82 13.60 -1.61
C LEU A 119 30.80 12.69 -2.28
N ASN A 120 30.78 11.42 -1.87
CA ASN A 120 29.68 10.50 -2.15
C ASN A 120 28.82 10.41 -0.90
N LEU A 121 27.58 10.87 -1.01
CA LEU A 121 26.61 10.98 0.07
C LEU A 121 25.41 10.08 -0.26
N GLY A 122 24.81 9.51 0.77
CA GLY A 122 23.51 8.85 0.66
C GLY A 122 22.48 9.61 1.48
N LEU A 123 21.24 9.69 0.99
CA LEU A 123 20.13 10.30 1.71
C LEU A 123 18.94 9.35 1.77
N ASP A 124 18.41 9.12 2.97
CA ASP A 124 17.13 8.45 3.21
C ASP A 124 16.26 9.24 4.19
N ALA A 125 15.00 8.84 4.31
CA ALA A 125 14.06 9.41 5.27
C ALA A 125 13.80 8.45 6.44
N ARG A 126 13.54 9.03 7.61
CA ARG A 126 13.08 8.27 8.80
C ARG A 126 11.60 7.92 8.77
N ASP A 127 10.83 8.62 7.96
CA ASP A 127 9.39 8.51 7.88
C ASP A 127 8.90 8.89 6.49
N THR A 128 7.63 8.60 6.24
CA THR A 128 6.90 8.91 5.01
C THR A 128 6.18 10.25 5.14
N ARG A 129 5.53 10.67 4.04
CA ARG A 129 4.68 11.86 4.03
C ARG A 129 3.50 11.64 4.96
N ARG A 130 3.18 12.64 5.79
CA ARG A 130 2.05 12.57 6.73
C ARG A 130 1.22 13.85 6.70
N PRO A 131 -0.10 13.75 6.89
CA PRO A 131 -0.96 14.93 7.03
C PRO A 131 -0.54 15.75 8.27
N GLY A 132 -0.47 17.07 8.12
CA GLY A 132 -0.06 17.99 9.19
C GLY A 132 1.39 17.83 9.67
N GLY A 133 2.17 16.96 9.03
CA GLY A 133 3.57 16.68 9.36
C GLY A 133 4.52 17.20 8.30
N TRP A 134 5.62 16.47 8.11
CA TRP A 134 6.55 16.75 7.02
C TRP A 134 5.91 16.41 5.67
N ASP A 135 5.96 17.36 4.75
CA ASP A 135 5.37 17.27 3.40
C ASP A 135 6.15 16.34 2.46
N GLY A 136 7.29 15.82 2.91
CA GLY A 136 8.16 14.94 2.15
C GLY A 136 9.27 15.65 1.38
N ARG A 137 9.38 16.98 1.46
CA ARG A 137 10.36 17.75 0.67
C ARG A 137 11.59 18.10 1.51
N VAL A 138 12.76 17.99 0.89
CA VAL A 138 14.03 18.37 1.51
C VAL A 138 14.85 19.20 0.53
N THR A 139 15.59 20.18 1.06
CA THR A 139 16.63 20.89 0.33
C THR A 139 17.96 20.59 1.01
N VAL A 140 18.88 19.97 0.28
CA VAL A 140 20.24 19.74 0.76
C VAL A 140 21.09 20.90 0.25
N ARG A 141 21.66 21.68 1.16
CA ARG A 141 22.56 22.79 0.85
C ARG A 141 24.00 22.37 1.13
N PHE A 142 24.82 22.40 0.09
CA PHE A 142 26.26 22.19 0.18
C PHE A 142 26.96 23.55 0.22
N THR A 143 27.81 23.78 1.23
CA THR A 143 28.56 25.02 1.39
C THR A 143 30.06 24.71 1.50
N VAL A 144 30.88 25.41 0.73
CA VAL A 144 32.34 25.28 0.70
C VAL A 144 32.98 26.57 1.18
N HIS A 145 33.93 26.45 2.12
CA HIS A 145 34.75 27.54 2.64
C HIS A 145 36.24 27.26 2.30
N ASP A 146 36.89 28.20 1.60
CA ASP A 146 38.32 28.10 1.31
C ASP A 146 38.98 29.48 1.24
N ARG A 147 40.10 29.66 1.96
CA ARG A 147 40.89 30.90 2.02
C ARG A 147 40.05 32.18 2.22
N GLY A 148 39.06 32.14 3.10
CA GLY A 148 38.18 33.27 3.40
C GLY A 148 37.07 33.54 2.37
N LYS A 149 36.95 32.71 1.32
CA LYS A 149 35.83 32.71 0.37
C LYS A 149 34.81 31.63 0.73
N MET A 150 33.55 31.86 0.36
CA MET A 150 32.45 30.91 0.52
C MET A 150 31.72 30.73 -0.82
N SER A 151 31.37 29.48 -1.16
CA SER A 151 30.40 29.16 -2.22
C SER A 151 29.36 28.20 -1.67
N ALA A 152 28.13 28.28 -2.17
CA ALA A 152 27.08 27.34 -1.80
C ALA A 152 26.21 26.98 -3.00
N ASP A 153 25.61 25.81 -2.93
CA ASP A 153 24.73 25.27 -3.95
C ASP A 153 23.77 24.26 -3.30
N SER A 154 22.66 23.96 -3.97
CA SER A 154 21.57 23.19 -3.38
C SER A 154 20.97 22.20 -4.36
N VAL A 155 20.44 21.10 -3.84
CA VAL A 155 19.58 20.18 -4.57
C VAL A 155 18.30 19.92 -3.77
N LYS A 156 17.19 19.78 -4.49
CA LYS A 156 15.87 19.54 -3.93
C LYS A 156 15.45 18.11 -4.23
N LEU A 157 14.94 17.45 -3.19
CA LEU A 157 14.45 16.08 -3.29
C LEU A 157 13.06 15.96 -2.66
N ARG A 158 12.35 14.90 -3.02
CA ARG A 158 11.12 14.48 -2.37
C ARG A 158 11.17 13.01 -1.97
N VAL A 159 10.66 12.68 -0.79
CA VAL A 159 10.49 11.28 -0.38
C VAL A 159 9.46 10.64 -1.30
N ALA A 160 9.74 9.42 -1.73
CA ALA A 160 8.83 8.65 -2.54
C ALA A 160 7.51 8.41 -1.78
N PRO A 161 6.36 8.57 -2.43
CA PRO A 161 5.08 8.27 -1.82
C PRO A 161 4.94 6.76 -1.58
N ILE A 162 3.98 6.39 -0.73
CA ILE A 162 3.51 5.00 -0.64
C ILE A 162 2.32 4.84 -1.57
N LEU A 163 2.39 3.82 -2.43
CA LEU A 163 1.34 3.44 -3.36
C LEU A 163 0.79 2.06 -3.00
N THR A 164 -0.52 1.86 -3.15
CA THR A 164 -1.14 0.53 -3.03
C THR A 164 -1.06 -0.22 -4.36
N TYR A 165 -1.09 -1.56 -4.27
CA TYR A 165 -1.13 -2.40 -5.45
C TYR A 165 -2.54 -2.46 -6.07
N HIS A 166 -2.60 -2.55 -7.39
CA HIS A 166 -3.81 -2.91 -8.12
C HIS A 166 -3.86 -4.43 -8.35
N HIS A 167 -5.05 -5.04 -8.44
CA HIS A 167 -5.22 -6.49 -8.61
C HIS A 167 -4.63 -7.07 -9.91
N SER A 168 -4.24 -6.23 -10.88
CA SER A 168 -3.52 -6.66 -12.07
C SER A 168 -2.01 -6.85 -11.86
N HIS A 169 -1.47 -6.48 -10.70
CA HIS A 169 -0.06 -6.72 -10.38
C HIS A 169 0.18 -8.20 -10.11
N SER A 170 1.39 -8.67 -10.44
CA SER A 170 1.78 -10.06 -10.18
C SER A 170 1.79 -10.35 -8.67
N VAL A 171 1.19 -11.48 -8.29
CA VAL A 171 1.18 -11.95 -6.90
C VAL A 171 2.58 -12.36 -6.50
N HIS A 172 3.07 -11.80 -5.40
CA HIS A 172 4.38 -12.15 -4.82
C HIS A 172 4.25 -13.14 -3.66
N GLN A 173 3.22 -12.97 -2.83
CA GLN A 173 2.99 -13.75 -1.62
C GLN A 173 1.50 -13.76 -1.31
N ILE A 174 1.02 -14.87 -0.74
CA ILE A 174 -0.34 -15.02 -0.25
C ILE A 174 -0.31 -14.94 1.28
N LEU A 175 -1.24 -14.19 1.86
CA LEU A 175 -1.30 -13.91 3.30
C LEU A 175 -2.64 -14.40 3.84
N THR A 176 -2.62 -15.13 4.95
CA THR A 176 -3.84 -15.58 5.64
C THR A 176 -3.61 -15.65 7.15
N THR A 177 -4.67 -15.84 7.92
CA THR A 177 -4.57 -16.13 9.36
C THR A 177 -4.59 -17.64 9.56
N ALA A 178 -3.71 -18.16 10.42
CA ALA A 178 -3.51 -19.59 10.64
C ALA A 178 -4.72 -20.26 11.29
N GLY A 179 -5.55 -19.51 12.01
CA GLY A 179 -6.70 -20.03 12.75
C GLY A 179 -6.36 -20.79 14.04
N ASN A 180 -5.08 -20.89 14.41
CA ASN A 180 -4.59 -21.69 15.55
C ASN A 180 -4.97 -21.12 16.93
N ASN A 181 -5.16 -19.81 17.05
CA ASN A 181 -5.55 -19.14 18.30
C ASN A 181 -7.04 -18.79 18.35
N THR A 182 -7.84 -19.33 17.43
CA THR A 182 -9.27 -19.02 17.34
C THR A 182 -10.08 -20.12 18.00
N PHE A 183 -11.18 -19.76 18.68
CA PHE A 183 -12.22 -20.73 19.06
C PHE A 183 -12.99 -21.27 17.83
N ASN A 184 -12.56 -20.93 16.61
CA ASN A 184 -13.25 -21.17 15.35
C ASN A 184 -12.56 -22.28 14.54
N LEU A 185 -12.99 -23.53 14.75
CA LEU A 185 -12.48 -24.71 14.03
C LEU A 185 -12.62 -24.59 12.49
N PHE A 186 -13.49 -23.72 11.99
CA PHE A 186 -13.70 -23.51 10.55
C PHE A 186 -12.53 -22.79 9.89
N GLN A 187 -11.86 -21.88 10.60
CA GLN A 187 -10.71 -21.17 10.04
C GLN A 187 -9.55 -22.13 9.77
N ALA A 188 -9.20 -22.98 10.73
CA ALA A 188 -8.13 -23.97 10.54
C ALA A 188 -8.45 -24.94 9.38
N LYS A 189 -9.72 -25.36 9.26
CA LYS A 189 -10.18 -26.20 8.15
C LYS A 189 -10.09 -25.48 6.80
N PHE A 190 -10.53 -24.22 6.73
CA PHE A 190 -10.41 -23.40 5.53
C PHE A 190 -8.94 -23.25 5.11
N VAL A 191 -8.05 -22.90 6.04
CA VAL A 191 -6.62 -22.72 5.75
C VAL A 191 -5.99 -24.02 5.26
N SER A 192 -6.37 -25.17 5.83
CA SER A 192 -5.89 -26.47 5.36
C SER A 192 -6.38 -26.80 3.95
N ALA A 193 -7.64 -26.52 3.64
CA ALA A 193 -8.19 -26.75 2.30
C ALA A 193 -7.58 -25.79 1.27
N PHE A 194 -7.35 -24.54 1.67
CA PHE A 194 -6.71 -23.52 0.84
C PHE A 194 -5.27 -23.89 0.50
N ASP A 195 -4.49 -24.36 1.47
CA ASP A 195 -3.12 -24.85 1.27
C ASP A 195 -3.07 -26.02 0.28
N ALA A 196 -4.01 -26.97 0.40
CA ALA A 196 -4.15 -28.09 -0.53
C ALA A 196 -4.50 -27.64 -1.95
N ALA A 197 -5.42 -26.67 -2.09
CA ALA A 197 -5.80 -26.13 -3.40
C ALA A 197 -4.64 -25.38 -4.08
N LEU A 198 -3.85 -24.60 -3.32
CA LEU A 198 -2.66 -23.93 -3.86
C LEU A 198 -1.62 -24.94 -4.36
N ALA A 199 -1.43 -26.04 -3.63
CA ALA A 199 -0.55 -27.14 -4.04
C ALA A 199 -1.06 -27.84 -5.32
N GLU A 200 -2.36 -28.13 -5.39
CA GLU A 200 -2.99 -28.76 -6.56
C GLU A 200 -2.87 -27.89 -7.83
N MET A 201 -3.04 -26.57 -7.68
CA MET A 201 -2.92 -25.60 -8.78
C MET A 201 -1.47 -25.27 -9.16
N ASN A 202 -0.46 -25.82 -8.48
CA ASN A 202 0.95 -25.47 -8.64
C ASN A 202 1.23 -23.96 -8.51
N VAL A 203 0.58 -23.31 -7.56
CA VAL A 203 0.80 -21.88 -7.29
C VAL A 203 2.15 -21.71 -6.55
N ASN A 204 3.14 -21.13 -7.23
CA ASN A 204 4.49 -20.95 -6.70
C ASN A 204 4.66 -19.75 -5.72
N SER A 205 3.57 -19.11 -5.31
CA SER A 205 3.61 -17.98 -4.37
C SER A 205 3.70 -18.48 -2.93
N PRO A 206 4.63 -17.98 -2.09
CA PRO A 206 4.71 -18.36 -0.68
C PRO A 206 3.42 -18.03 0.07
N LEU A 207 2.99 -18.92 0.97
CA LEU A 207 1.87 -18.70 1.87
C LEU A 207 2.38 -18.32 3.27
N PHE A 208 2.07 -17.12 3.72
CA PHE A 208 2.34 -16.68 5.10
C PHE A 208 1.07 -16.79 5.94
N LYS A 209 1.18 -17.40 7.12
CA LYS A 209 0.07 -17.63 8.04
C LYS A 209 0.30 -16.84 9.34
N PHE A 210 -0.44 -15.76 9.55
CA PHE A 210 -0.45 -15.01 10.82
C PHE A 210 -0.98 -15.89 11.94
N ASN A 211 -0.24 -16.04 13.03
CA ASN A 211 -0.55 -17.04 14.07
C ASN A 211 -0.53 -16.48 15.50
N ALA A 212 -0.52 -15.15 15.65
CA ALA A 212 -0.38 -14.47 16.93
C ALA A 212 -1.65 -13.73 17.38
N SER A 213 -2.78 -13.92 16.70
CA SER A 213 -4.09 -13.34 17.05
C SER A 213 -5.21 -14.31 16.71
N ASP A 214 -6.35 -14.15 17.39
CA ASP A 214 -7.64 -14.80 17.13
C ASP A 214 -8.48 -14.09 16.04
N ASP A 215 -8.01 -12.97 15.51
CA ASP A 215 -8.64 -12.28 14.39
C ASP A 215 -8.49 -13.11 13.11
N ILE A 216 -9.61 -13.49 12.50
CA ILE A 216 -9.61 -14.31 11.28
C ILE A 216 -9.55 -13.47 10.00
N TRP A 217 -9.78 -12.17 10.08
CA TRP A 217 -10.00 -11.33 8.90
C TRP A 217 -8.69 -10.66 8.45
N ALA A 218 -7.82 -11.44 7.81
CA ALA A 218 -6.52 -10.97 7.30
C ALA A 218 -6.64 -9.66 6.51
N GLN A 219 -7.66 -9.55 5.65
CA GLN A 219 -7.92 -8.39 4.80
C GLN A 219 -8.21 -7.09 5.58
N ASN A 220 -8.61 -7.17 6.85
CA ASN A 220 -9.13 -6.01 7.57
C ASN A 220 -8.09 -5.28 8.43
N PHE A 221 -6.92 -5.89 8.67
CA PHE A 221 -5.92 -5.33 9.58
C PHE A 221 -4.66 -4.78 8.90
N PHE A 222 -4.53 -4.91 7.58
CA PHE A 222 -3.45 -4.29 6.80
C PHE A 222 -3.76 -4.22 5.30
N GLU A 223 -3.04 -3.37 4.58
CA GLU A 223 -3.05 -3.26 3.12
C GLU A 223 -1.62 -3.25 2.57
N PRO A 224 -1.26 -4.11 1.61
CA PRO A 224 0.06 -4.07 0.96
C PRO A 224 0.22 -2.86 0.03
N GLY A 225 1.40 -2.25 0.08
CA GLY A 225 1.83 -1.19 -0.82
C GLY A 225 3.32 -1.23 -1.10
N TYR A 226 3.83 -0.19 -1.72
CA TYR A 226 5.25 -0.04 -2.03
C TYR A 226 5.65 1.42 -2.16
N THR A 227 6.95 1.65 -2.10
CA THR A 227 7.57 2.92 -2.43
C THR A 227 8.81 2.65 -3.29
N SER A 228 9.10 3.51 -4.26
CA SER A 228 10.19 3.28 -5.19
C SER A 228 10.89 4.55 -5.64
N MET A 229 12.16 4.39 -6.02
CA MET A 229 13.00 5.42 -6.60
C MET A 229 13.72 4.89 -7.84
N PRO A 230 14.09 5.76 -8.80
CA PRO A 230 14.84 5.35 -9.99
C PRO A 230 16.19 4.74 -9.66
N SER A 231 16.66 3.87 -10.54
CA SER A 231 18.00 3.30 -10.54
C SER A 231 18.32 2.80 -11.94
N PRO A 232 19.60 2.64 -12.33
CA PRO A 232 19.97 2.35 -13.70
C PRO A 232 19.45 1.00 -14.22
N ASP A 233 19.28 0.04 -13.31
CA ASP A 233 18.84 -1.33 -13.62
C ASP A 233 17.32 -1.53 -13.38
N GLY A 234 16.59 -0.43 -13.25
CA GLY A 234 15.17 -0.41 -12.85
C GLY A 234 14.97 0.14 -11.44
N PRO A 235 13.72 0.38 -11.04
CA PRO A 235 13.41 1.05 -9.78
C PRO A 235 13.82 0.22 -8.56
N VAL A 236 14.51 0.86 -7.62
CA VAL A 236 14.68 0.31 -6.27
C VAL A 236 13.34 0.42 -5.55
N THR A 237 12.81 -0.72 -5.09
CA THR A 237 11.48 -0.79 -4.46
C THR A 237 11.57 -1.34 -3.04
N LEU A 238 10.96 -0.65 -2.09
CA LEU A 238 10.68 -1.16 -0.75
C LEU A 238 9.19 -1.48 -0.67
N ARG A 239 8.84 -2.74 -0.38
CA ARG A 239 7.45 -3.14 -0.10
C ARG A 239 7.03 -2.57 1.25
N ILE A 240 5.79 -2.15 1.38
CA ILE A 240 5.26 -1.53 2.60
C ILE A 240 4.01 -2.27 3.02
N MET A 241 3.90 -2.60 4.31
CA MET A 241 2.65 -3.04 4.91
C MET A 241 2.00 -1.85 5.63
N ILE A 242 0.83 -1.42 5.14
CA ILE A 242 0.05 -0.32 5.75
C ILE A 242 -0.85 -0.95 6.79
N ARG A 243 -0.58 -0.73 8.08
CA ARG A 243 -1.46 -1.20 9.15
C ARG A 243 -2.81 -0.48 9.04
N SER A 244 -3.90 -1.23 9.22
CA SER A 244 -5.25 -0.67 9.33
C SER A 244 -5.31 0.42 10.42
N ALA A 245 -6.05 1.50 10.13
CA ALA A 245 -6.21 2.62 11.05
C ALA A 245 -7.06 2.29 12.30
N GLN A 246 -7.64 1.09 12.35
CA GLN A 246 -8.40 0.55 13.49
C GLN A 246 -7.46 0.28 14.69
N ASP A 247 -7.32 1.25 15.58
CA ASP A 247 -6.38 1.16 16.71
C ASP A 247 -6.69 -0.03 17.65
N SER A 248 -7.97 -0.32 17.88
CA SER A 248 -8.44 -1.45 18.70
C SER A 248 -8.16 -2.82 18.08
N ARG A 249 -7.81 -2.90 16.79
CA ARG A 249 -7.57 -4.16 16.07
C ARG A 249 -6.12 -4.60 16.21
N VAL A 250 -5.83 -5.26 17.34
CA VAL A 250 -4.47 -5.68 17.74
C VAL A 250 -3.75 -6.54 16.69
N ALA A 251 -4.49 -7.31 15.89
CA ALA A 251 -3.94 -8.15 14.82
C ALA A 251 -3.09 -7.35 13.81
N GLY A 252 -3.40 -6.06 13.61
CA GLY A 252 -2.65 -5.18 12.71
C GLY A 252 -1.21 -4.94 13.13
N ARG A 253 -0.86 -5.17 14.41
CA ARG A 253 0.53 -5.06 14.89
C ARG A 253 1.46 -6.09 14.26
N GLN A 254 0.89 -7.21 13.80
CA GLN A 254 1.63 -8.31 13.20
C GLN A 254 2.41 -7.90 11.95
N VAL A 255 2.04 -6.80 11.26
CA VAL A 255 2.83 -6.30 10.14
C VAL A 255 4.21 -5.79 10.56
N PHE A 256 4.31 -5.18 11.74
CA PHE A 256 5.57 -4.72 12.31
C PHE A 256 6.35 -5.85 12.98
N GLU A 257 5.63 -6.77 13.63
CA GLU A 257 6.20 -7.87 14.42
C GLU A 257 6.69 -9.03 13.54
N TYR A 258 6.01 -9.30 12.41
CA TYR A 258 6.25 -10.50 11.61
C TYR A 258 6.49 -10.24 10.11
N LEU A 259 6.08 -9.11 9.54
CA LEU A 259 6.32 -8.83 8.11
C LEU A 259 7.44 -7.82 7.82
N ARG A 260 7.67 -6.84 8.71
CA ARG A 260 8.74 -5.85 8.55
C ARG A 260 10.12 -6.52 8.60
N ALA A 261 10.95 -6.23 7.60
CA ALA A 261 12.27 -6.83 7.38
C ALA A 261 13.14 -5.94 6.48
N ALA A 262 14.36 -6.35 6.12
CA ALA A 262 15.26 -5.61 5.22
C ALA A 262 14.65 -5.28 3.83
N GLY A 263 13.66 -6.06 3.36
CA GLY A 263 12.98 -5.88 2.08
C GLY A 263 11.53 -5.38 2.17
N THR A 264 11.07 -5.07 3.38
CA THR A 264 9.67 -4.78 3.68
C THR A 264 9.59 -3.77 4.84
N GLY A 265 9.12 -2.56 4.57
CA GLY A 265 8.76 -1.59 5.59
C GLY A 265 7.33 -1.78 6.09
N ALA A 266 6.97 -1.02 7.12
CA ALA A 266 5.60 -0.96 7.61
C ALA A 266 5.28 0.44 8.13
N VAL A 267 4.03 0.87 7.94
CA VAL A 267 3.52 2.17 8.38
C VAL A 267 2.20 2.02 9.11
N GLN A 268 1.86 3.01 9.92
CA GLN A 268 0.53 3.16 10.49
C GLN A 268 0.15 4.64 10.52
N HIS A 269 -1.14 4.90 10.37
CA HIS A 269 -1.77 6.17 10.67
C HIS A 269 -3.10 5.85 11.35
N LEU A 270 -3.08 5.89 12.68
CA LEU A 270 -4.21 5.47 13.50
C LEU A 270 -5.25 6.59 13.57
N GLY A 271 -6.52 6.20 13.58
CA GLY A 271 -7.63 7.14 13.59
C GLY A 271 -7.84 7.88 14.92
N GLY A 272 -8.69 8.91 14.86
CA GLY A 272 -9.34 9.58 15.99
C GLY A 272 -10.83 9.79 15.67
N ALA A 273 -11.63 10.44 16.53
CA ALA A 273 -13.04 10.69 16.23
C ALA A 273 -13.22 11.61 15.01
N ARG A 274 -13.78 11.09 13.90
CA ARG A 274 -14.02 11.82 12.64
C ARG A 274 -15.21 11.22 11.87
N ASP A 275 -15.80 12.04 11.00
CA ASP A 275 -16.88 11.64 10.07
C ASP A 275 -16.35 11.00 8.76
N GLU A 276 -15.03 10.94 8.57
CA GLU A 276 -14.35 10.41 7.36
C GLU A 276 -13.49 9.18 7.68
N PRO A 277 -13.19 8.31 6.70
CA PRO A 277 -12.30 7.16 6.90
C PRO A 277 -10.96 7.57 7.49
N TYR A 278 -10.57 6.95 8.61
CA TYR A 278 -9.39 7.34 9.39
C TYR A 278 -8.08 7.42 8.59
N ILE A 279 -7.94 6.60 7.53
CA ILE A 279 -6.74 6.55 6.70
C ILE A 279 -6.71 7.61 5.59
N LEU A 280 -7.82 8.32 5.33
CA LEU A 280 -8.01 9.16 4.15
C LEU A 280 -6.93 10.24 4.01
N GLU A 281 -6.71 11.04 5.06
CA GLU A 281 -5.71 12.11 5.05
C GLU A 281 -4.28 11.56 4.81
N TYR A 282 -3.99 10.34 5.29
CA TYR A 282 -2.71 9.70 5.04
C TYR A 282 -2.54 9.31 3.57
N LEU A 283 -3.58 8.75 2.94
CA LEU A 283 -3.56 8.42 1.51
C LEU A 283 -3.46 9.68 0.64
N GLN A 284 -4.21 10.73 0.97
CA GLN A 284 -4.14 12.03 0.28
C GLN A 284 -2.75 12.67 0.40
N ALA A 285 -2.08 12.53 1.55
CA ALA A 285 -0.71 13.02 1.73
C ALA A 285 0.32 12.34 0.82
N GLN A 286 -0.03 11.22 0.17
CA GLN A 286 0.82 10.57 -0.82
C GLN A 286 0.71 11.21 -2.22
N GLU A 287 -0.31 12.03 -2.47
CA GLU A 287 -0.58 12.85 -3.68
C GLU A 287 -0.79 12.11 -5.01
N ILE A 288 -0.32 10.87 -5.17
CA ILE A 288 -0.30 10.19 -6.48
C ILE A 288 -1.57 9.37 -6.75
N GLN A 289 -2.09 8.67 -5.74
CA GLN A 289 -3.34 7.92 -5.84
C GLN A 289 -4.44 8.69 -5.11
N ASP A 290 -5.10 9.60 -5.82
CA ASP A 290 -6.21 10.40 -5.28
C ASP A 290 -7.37 9.50 -4.83
N PRO A 291 -7.67 9.39 -3.52
CA PRO A 291 -8.69 8.47 -3.03
C PRO A 291 -10.09 8.89 -3.47
N LEU A 292 -10.85 7.94 -4.01
CA LEU A 292 -12.27 8.13 -4.31
C LEU A 292 -13.14 7.57 -3.18
N LEU A 293 -13.93 8.43 -2.55
CA LEU A 293 -14.93 8.02 -1.55
C LEU A 293 -16.17 7.46 -2.25
N VAL A 294 -16.63 6.31 -1.76
CA VAL A 294 -17.84 5.62 -2.23
C VAL A 294 -18.73 5.26 -1.04
N ASP A 295 -20.05 5.27 -1.25
CA ASP A 295 -21.03 4.93 -0.22
C ASP A 295 -21.08 3.41 0.00
N VAL A 296 -20.58 3.00 1.17
CA VAL A 296 -20.59 1.61 1.67
C VAL A 296 -21.47 1.48 2.92
N ASP A 297 -22.05 2.57 3.44
CA ASP A 297 -22.74 2.59 4.74
C ASP A 297 -24.04 1.78 4.75
N TRP A 298 -24.55 1.44 3.56
CA TRP A 298 -25.70 0.56 3.39
C TRP A 298 -25.38 -0.94 3.56
N LEU A 299 -24.10 -1.31 3.58
CA LEU A 299 -23.63 -2.67 3.86
C LEU A 299 -23.46 -2.86 5.37
N ALA A 300 -23.72 -4.08 5.86
CA ALA A 300 -23.65 -4.38 7.29
C ALA A 300 -22.22 -4.29 7.86
N VAL A 301 -21.21 -4.65 7.07
CA VAL A 301 -19.79 -4.49 7.44
C VAL A 301 -19.27 -3.14 6.96
N GLY A 302 -19.68 -2.72 5.76
CA GLY A 302 -19.37 -1.39 5.25
C GLY A 302 -18.06 -1.36 4.46
N HIS A 303 -17.74 -2.41 3.72
CA HIS A 303 -16.52 -2.47 2.92
C HIS A 303 -16.80 -2.47 1.41
N VAL A 304 -15.89 -1.87 0.65
CA VAL A 304 -16.02 -1.79 -0.82
C VAL A 304 -15.85 -3.15 -1.51
N ASP A 305 -15.07 -4.06 -0.93
CA ASP A 305 -14.80 -5.40 -1.49
C ASP A 305 -16.03 -6.31 -1.48
N GLU A 306 -17.05 -6.00 -0.67
CA GLU A 306 -18.35 -6.69 -0.66
C GLU A 306 -19.17 -6.43 -1.94
N MET A 307 -18.89 -5.33 -2.65
CA MET A 307 -19.67 -4.92 -3.83
C MET A 307 -18.84 -4.68 -5.09
N LEU A 308 -17.51 -4.67 -5.00
CA LEU A 308 -16.68 -4.31 -6.14
C LEU A 308 -15.29 -4.92 -6.08
N GLN A 309 -14.85 -5.44 -7.22
CA GLN A 309 -13.49 -5.92 -7.41
C GLN A 309 -13.01 -5.63 -8.84
N PHE A 310 -11.69 -5.50 -9.05
CA PHE A 310 -11.10 -5.50 -10.39
C PHE A 310 -10.42 -6.84 -10.69
N LEU A 311 -10.59 -7.35 -11.92
CA LEU A 311 -9.96 -8.59 -12.38
C LEU A 311 -9.19 -8.37 -13.69
N PRO A 312 -8.06 -9.06 -13.91
CA PRO A 312 -7.38 -9.06 -15.19
C PRO A 312 -8.29 -9.54 -16.33
N ALA A 313 -8.22 -8.89 -17.49
CA ALA A 313 -9.02 -9.25 -18.67
C ALA A 313 -8.25 -8.95 -19.96
N ASN A 314 -8.54 -9.72 -21.01
CA ASN A 314 -7.96 -9.51 -22.33
C ASN A 314 -8.76 -8.45 -23.12
N ASN A 315 -8.65 -7.19 -22.71
CA ASN A 315 -9.26 -6.03 -23.36
C ASN A 315 -8.27 -4.85 -23.40
N SER A 316 -8.69 -3.69 -23.91
CA SER A 316 -7.82 -2.50 -24.03
C SER A 316 -7.36 -1.91 -22.69
N LEU A 317 -8.09 -2.18 -21.60
CA LEU A 317 -7.72 -1.75 -20.24
C LEU A 317 -6.84 -2.77 -19.51
N GLY A 318 -6.82 -4.03 -19.96
CA GLY A 318 -6.15 -5.14 -19.28
C GLY A 318 -6.90 -5.66 -18.04
N TRP A 319 -8.09 -5.12 -17.76
CA TRP A 319 -8.91 -5.48 -16.60
C TRP A 319 -10.39 -5.16 -16.83
N VAL A 320 -11.24 -5.73 -15.98
CA VAL A 320 -12.67 -5.43 -15.87
C VAL A 320 -13.03 -5.12 -14.42
N MET A 321 -14.03 -4.27 -14.25
CA MET A 321 -14.69 -4.06 -12.96
C MET A 321 -15.78 -5.12 -12.78
N LEU A 322 -15.67 -5.92 -11.72
CA LEU A 322 -16.61 -6.94 -11.30
C LEU A 322 -17.52 -6.38 -10.21
N VAL A 323 -18.84 -6.48 -10.42
CA VAL A 323 -19.85 -6.08 -9.43
C VAL A 323 -20.93 -7.15 -9.30
N PRO A 324 -21.52 -7.37 -8.11
CA PRO A 324 -22.66 -8.24 -7.95
C PRO A 324 -23.90 -7.66 -8.65
N ASP A 325 -24.75 -8.53 -9.18
CA ASP A 325 -26.03 -8.17 -9.80
C ASP A 325 -27.18 -8.90 -9.08
N PRO A 326 -27.76 -8.28 -8.03
CA PRO A 326 -28.82 -8.90 -7.25
C PRO A 326 -30.08 -9.21 -8.08
N GLN A 327 -30.39 -8.39 -9.10
CA GLN A 327 -31.53 -8.64 -9.98
C GLN A 327 -31.32 -9.87 -10.86
N GLU A 328 -30.11 -10.06 -11.40
CA GLU A 328 -29.76 -11.26 -12.15
C GLU A 328 -29.84 -12.51 -11.26
N GLY A 329 -29.39 -12.41 -10.00
CA GLY A 329 -29.55 -13.48 -9.01
C GLY A 329 -31.01 -13.92 -8.84
N LEU A 330 -31.94 -12.96 -8.73
CA LEU A 330 -33.38 -13.23 -8.69
C LEU A 330 -33.91 -13.78 -10.02
N ALA A 331 -33.38 -13.32 -11.15
CA ALA A 331 -33.79 -13.81 -12.47
C ALA A 331 -33.43 -15.30 -12.66
N ILE A 332 -32.27 -15.74 -12.18
CA ILE A 332 -31.86 -17.16 -12.19
C ILE A 332 -32.83 -18.01 -11.38
N LEU A 333 -33.22 -17.55 -10.18
CA LEU A 333 -34.19 -18.27 -9.34
C LEU A 333 -35.58 -18.35 -10.01
N ARG A 334 -36.05 -17.25 -10.61
CA ARG A 334 -37.32 -17.22 -11.36
C ARG A 334 -37.28 -18.14 -12.59
N HIS A 335 -36.13 -18.20 -13.28
CA HIS A 335 -35.93 -19.13 -14.39
C HIS A 335 -36.05 -20.57 -13.91
N ALA A 336 -35.34 -20.94 -12.83
CA ALA A 336 -35.42 -22.27 -12.24
C ALA A 336 -36.85 -22.63 -11.80
N GLN A 337 -37.58 -21.70 -11.18
CA GLN A 337 -38.99 -21.87 -10.85
C GLN A 337 -39.83 -22.16 -12.10
N SER A 338 -39.67 -21.37 -13.17
CA SER A 338 -40.41 -21.55 -14.43
C SER A 338 -40.09 -22.88 -15.14
N ALA A 339 -38.88 -23.41 -14.94
CA ALA A 339 -38.45 -24.72 -15.42
C ALA A 339 -38.97 -25.89 -14.57
N GLY A 340 -39.77 -25.64 -13.53
CA GLY A 340 -40.36 -26.66 -12.66
C GLY A 340 -39.54 -27.03 -11.44
N HIS A 341 -38.47 -26.28 -11.13
CA HIS A 341 -37.59 -26.53 -9.97
C HIS A 341 -37.98 -25.72 -8.72
N GLY A 342 -39.17 -25.12 -8.67
CA GLY A 342 -39.64 -24.29 -7.54
C GLY A 342 -39.55 -24.98 -6.16
N LYS A 343 -39.76 -26.30 -6.12
CA LYS A 343 -39.69 -27.11 -4.89
C LYS A 343 -38.27 -27.51 -4.46
N THR A 344 -37.25 -27.20 -5.26
CA THR A 344 -35.84 -27.42 -4.89
C THR A 344 -35.47 -26.46 -3.77
N GLY A 345 -34.65 -26.91 -2.81
CA GLY A 345 -34.08 -26.01 -1.79
C GLY A 345 -33.27 -24.89 -2.44
N ALA A 346 -33.50 -23.64 -2.03
CA ALA A 346 -32.78 -22.48 -2.55
C ALA A 346 -31.32 -22.40 -2.07
N PHE A 347 -30.99 -23.11 -0.99
CA PHE A 347 -29.64 -23.22 -0.46
C PHE A 347 -29.15 -24.67 -0.55
N SER A 348 -27.94 -24.86 -1.08
CA SER A 348 -27.31 -26.18 -1.20
C SER A 348 -26.71 -26.69 0.12
N ARG A 349 -26.44 -25.79 1.07
CA ARG A 349 -25.98 -26.16 2.41
C ARG A 349 -27.13 -26.71 3.25
N GLN A 350 -26.89 -27.84 3.91
CA GLN A 350 -27.87 -28.44 4.82
C GLN A 350 -28.02 -27.61 6.10
N ASN A 351 -29.24 -27.60 6.64
CA ASN A 351 -29.69 -26.79 7.78
C ASN A 351 -28.98 -27.17 9.11
N ASP A 352 -28.26 -28.28 9.15
CA ASP A 352 -27.53 -28.85 10.28
C ASP A 352 -26.01 -28.64 10.22
N THR A 353 -25.50 -27.90 9.24
CA THR A 353 -24.05 -27.66 9.17
C THR A 353 -23.60 -26.84 10.38
N GLU A 354 -22.85 -27.51 11.27
CA GLU A 354 -22.09 -26.90 12.37
C GLU A 354 -21.48 -25.57 11.93
N GLY A 355 -21.59 -24.54 12.78
CA GLY A 355 -20.89 -23.27 12.58
C GLY A 355 -21.74 -22.08 12.22
N ASN A 356 -23.04 -22.09 12.52
CA ASN A 356 -23.74 -20.82 12.70
C ASN A 356 -23.83 -20.52 14.21
N PRO A 357 -22.79 -19.93 14.85
CA PRO A 357 -23.02 -19.26 16.11
C PRO A 357 -24.10 -18.22 15.83
N SER A 358 -25.02 -18.06 16.76
CA SER A 358 -26.18 -17.16 16.68
C SER A 358 -25.85 -15.67 16.44
N ASP A 359 -24.62 -15.31 16.07
CA ASP A 359 -24.09 -13.97 16.20
C ASP A 359 -22.72 -13.75 15.54
N LEU A 360 -22.41 -14.28 14.35
CA LEU A 360 -21.11 -13.98 13.70
C LEU A 360 -20.82 -12.45 13.62
N PHE A 361 -21.86 -11.63 13.74
CA PHE A 361 -21.82 -10.17 13.90
C PHE A 361 -22.56 -9.60 15.13
N GLY A 362 -23.07 -10.42 16.06
CA GLY A 362 -23.90 -9.90 17.17
C GLY A 362 -25.27 -9.35 16.74
N ILE A 363 -25.65 -9.48 15.46
CA ILE A 363 -26.84 -8.83 14.89
C ILE A 363 -28.09 -9.61 15.35
N PRO A 364 -29.01 -8.99 16.11
CA PRO A 364 -30.20 -9.66 16.64
C PRO A 364 -31.11 -10.33 15.58
N TRP A 365 -30.93 -9.96 14.32
CA TRP A 365 -31.68 -10.42 13.15
C TRP A 365 -30.82 -11.23 12.14
N GLY A 366 -29.59 -11.60 12.49
CA GLY A 366 -28.74 -12.42 11.63
C GLY A 366 -29.34 -13.81 11.41
N LEU A 367 -29.10 -14.40 10.22
CA LEU A 367 -29.60 -15.73 9.88
C LEU A 367 -29.10 -16.77 10.90
N ARG A 368 -30.04 -17.48 11.55
CA ARG A 368 -29.76 -18.63 12.41
C ARG A 368 -29.80 -19.90 11.56
N GLY A 369 -28.64 -20.48 11.31
CA GLY A 369 -28.49 -21.58 10.36
C GLY A 369 -28.64 -21.14 8.90
N VAL A 370 -28.55 -22.09 7.98
CA VAL A 370 -28.86 -21.86 6.57
C VAL A 370 -30.35 -22.10 6.38
N PRO A 371 -31.14 -21.12 5.89
CA PRO A 371 -32.58 -21.32 5.74
C PRO A 371 -32.92 -22.51 4.85
N SER A 372 -33.97 -23.24 5.21
CA SER A 372 -34.45 -24.40 4.45
C SER A 372 -35.48 -24.06 3.36
N TYR A 373 -35.54 -22.80 2.94
CA TYR A 373 -36.53 -22.35 1.95
C TYR A 373 -36.34 -23.08 0.62
N THR A 374 -37.44 -23.47 0.01
CA THR A 374 -37.48 -23.80 -1.43
C THR A 374 -37.34 -22.53 -2.27
N ILE A 375 -37.08 -22.67 -3.57
CA ILE A 375 -37.06 -21.53 -4.50
C ILE A 375 -38.41 -20.80 -4.50
N ASP A 376 -39.53 -21.55 -4.48
CA ASP A 376 -40.88 -20.98 -4.39
C ASP A 376 -41.05 -20.12 -3.13
N GLU A 377 -40.68 -20.66 -1.98
CA GLU A 377 -40.80 -19.95 -0.69
C GLU A 377 -39.90 -18.72 -0.61
N LEU A 378 -38.68 -18.80 -1.17
CA LEU A 378 -37.76 -17.66 -1.19
C LEU A 378 -38.28 -16.53 -2.08
N LEU A 379 -38.84 -16.85 -3.25
CA LEU A 379 -39.40 -15.87 -4.19
C LEU A 379 -40.72 -15.25 -3.70
N LEU A 380 -41.37 -15.81 -2.67
CA LEU A 380 -42.54 -15.24 -2.01
C LEU A 380 -42.20 -14.18 -0.94
N GLN A 381 -40.93 -14.01 -0.59
CA GLN A 381 -40.50 -13.03 0.42
C GLN A 381 -40.37 -11.64 -0.19
N ASN A 382 -41.43 -10.82 -0.10
CA ASN A 382 -41.44 -9.48 -0.67
C ASN A 382 -40.30 -8.60 -0.14
N GLU A 383 -39.98 -8.69 1.15
CA GLU A 383 -38.90 -7.93 1.76
C GLU A 383 -37.54 -8.25 1.13
N LEU A 384 -37.30 -9.52 0.76
CA LEU A 384 -36.08 -9.94 0.08
C LEU A 384 -36.02 -9.37 -1.35
N ILE A 385 -37.13 -9.40 -2.08
CA ILE A 385 -37.21 -8.86 -3.44
C ILE A 385 -36.97 -7.34 -3.43
N GLU A 386 -37.64 -6.62 -2.53
CA GLU A 386 -37.49 -5.17 -2.37
C GLU A 386 -36.07 -4.78 -1.91
N ALA A 387 -35.50 -5.52 -0.96
CA ALA A 387 -34.13 -5.27 -0.51
C ALA A 387 -33.11 -5.45 -1.65
N ASN A 388 -33.21 -6.52 -2.45
CA ASN A 388 -32.32 -6.74 -3.59
C ASN A 388 -32.48 -5.69 -4.70
N ALA A 389 -33.67 -5.12 -4.88
CA ALA A 389 -33.88 -3.98 -5.77
C ALA A 389 -33.12 -2.74 -5.27
N ASN A 390 -33.28 -2.40 -3.99
CA ASN A 390 -32.55 -1.30 -3.37
C ASN A 390 -31.02 -1.50 -3.41
N PHE A 391 -30.52 -2.71 -3.13
CA PHE A 391 -29.08 -3.02 -3.23
C PHE A 391 -28.56 -2.81 -4.66
N SER A 392 -29.36 -3.17 -5.67
CA SER A 392 -29.00 -2.96 -7.08
C SER A 392 -28.87 -1.47 -7.42
N GLU A 393 -29.75 -0.63 -6.89
CA GLU A 393 -29.67 0.83 -7.05
C GLU A 393 -28.41 1.41 -6.38
N ARG A 394 -28.05 0.92 -5.19
CA ARG A 394 -26.83 1.34 -4.47
C ARG A 394 -25.56 0.96 -5.22
N ILE A 395 -25.45 -0.29 -5.68
CA ILE A 395 -24.31 -0.76 -6.50
C ILE A 395 -24.20 0.06 -7.78
N LYS A 396 -25.33 0.30 -8.46
CA LYS A 396 -25.37 1.12 -9.67
C LYS A 396 -24.88 2.55 -9.40
N ALA A 397 -25.30 3.18 -8.31
CA ALA A 397 -24.84 4.52 -7.95
C ALA A 397 -23.31 4.56 -7.76
N THR A 398 -22.72 3.57 -7.09
CA THR A 398 -21.26 3.45 -6.94
C THR A 398 -20.55 3.29 -8.28
N VAL A 399 -21.09 2.44 -9.17
CA VAL A 399 -20.57 2.24 -10.52
C VAL A 399 -20.63 3.54 -11.34
N ASP A 400 -21.72 4.28 -11.24
CA ASP A 400 -21.90 5.55 -11.96
C ASP A 400 -20.92 6.63 -11.45
N VAL A 401 -20.66 6.69 -10.14
CA VAL A 401 -19.61 7.55 -9.55
C VAL A 401 -18.23 7.19 -10.09
N LEU A 402 -17.88 5.89 -10.10
CA LEU A 402 -16.60 5.42 -10.62
C LEU A 402 -16.42 5.78 -12.09
N LYS A 403 -17.42 5.51 -12.94
CA LYS A 403 -17.39 5.88 -14.36
C LYS A 403 -17.23 7.39 -14.56
N CYS A 404 -17.96 8.20 -13.79
CA CYS A 404 -17.87 9.66 -13.85
C CYS A 404 -16.47 10.17 -13.48
N LYS A 405 -15.84 9.60 -12.46
CA LYS A 405 -14.56 10.09 -11.91
C LYS A 405 -13.34 9.56 -12.65
N THR A 406 -13.43 8.37 -13.25
CA THR A 406 -12.31 7.71 -13.93
C THR A 406 -12.40 7.75 -15.45
N GLY A 407 -13.57 8.06 -16.01
CA GLY A 407 -13.80 8.03 -17.46
C GLY A 407 -14.01 6.63 -18.05
N ILE A 408 -14.18 5.60 -17.21
CA ILE A 408 -14.50 4.23 -17.65
C ILE A 408 -15.82 4.25 -18.45
N LYS A 409 -15.82 3.59 -19.62
CA LYS A 409 -16.99 3.44 -20.50
C LYS A 409 -17.55 2.02 -20.47
N ASP A 410 -18.85 1.89 -20.74
CA ASP A 410 -19.59 0.62 -20.70
C ASP A 410 -19.10 -0.45 -21.70
N ALA A 411 -18.53 -0.03 -22.83
CA ALA A 411 -18.35 -0.89 -23.99
C ALA A 411 -17.51 -2.16 -23.74
N ASP A 412 -16.66 -2.22 -22.71
CA ASP A 412 -15.76 -3.37 -22.49
C ASP A 412 -15.41 -3.67 -21.01
N ASN A 413 -15.97 -2.94 -20.03
CA ASN A 413 -15.26 -2.73 -18.76
C ASN A 413 -16.06 -2.97 -17.47
N THR A 414 -17.37 -3.23 -17.53
CA THR A 414 -18.16 -3.62 -16.35
C THR A 414 -18.73 -5.01 -16.59
N VAL A 415 -18.20 -5.99 -15.86
CA VAL A 415 -18.74 -7.33 -15.80
C VAL A 415 -19.64 -7.39 -14.58
N TYR A 416 -20.95 -7.40 -14.83
CA TYR A 416 -21.90 -7.85 -13.83
C TYR A 416 -21.70 -9.35 -13.66
N LEU A 417 -21.61 -9.83 -12.42
CA LEU A 417 -21.60 -11.27 -12.11
C LEU A 417 -22.91 -11.89 -12.58
N ARG A 418 -22.94 -12.26 -13.86
CA ARG A 418 -24.04 -12.97 -14.49
C ARG A 418 -23.71 -14.45 -14.45
N PHE A 419 -24.40 -15.19 -13.59
CA PHE A 419 -24.37 -16.64 -13.68
C PHE A 419 -25.28 -17.04 -14.84
N SER A 420 -24.75 -17.05 -16.07
CA SER A 420 -25.43 -17.77 -17.14
C SER A 420 -25.44 -19.24 -16.74
N ALA A 421 -26.63 -19.80 -16.53
CA ALA A 421 -26.79 -21.25 -16.51
C ALA A 421 -26.16 -21.78 -17.80
N LEU A 422 -25.02 -22.46 -17.68
CA LEU A 422 -24.44 -23.20 -18.80
C LEU A 422 -25.53 -24.16 -19.28
N GLY A 423 -25.98 -23.94 -20.51
CA GLY A 423 -26.98 -24.78 -21.18
C GLY A 423 -26.48 -26.17 -21.49
#